data_AF-A0A7R6P929-F1
#
_entry.id   AF-A0A7R6P929-F1
#
_cell.length_a   1.000
_cell.length_b   1.000
_cell.length_c   1.000
_cell.angle_alpha   90.00
_cell.angle_beta   90.00
_cell.angle_gamma   90.00
#
_symmetry.space_group_name_H-M   'P 1'
#
loop_
_entity.id
_entity.type
_entity.pdbx_description
1 polymer ?
#
loop_
_entity_poly.entity_id
_entity_poly.type
_entity_poly.pdbx_seq_one_letter_code
_entity_poly.pdbx_strand_id
1 'polypeptide(L)'
;MMKALNTLISTILLSFLAISAQADSTIVERFSDTEVKQVLRDEGYGSVRIIEEGEIRFKAAGNIYVLYNHDDGDLHLYFGSTGLKLNYEDMNEWNRTTRLSRAYLDNDMDIALETDLLSNAGITQDMMKAMIQVFVETSVPRYISFAQDNDKN
;
A
#
# COMPACT_ATOMS: atom_id res chain seq x y z
N MET A 1 -76.73 -0.24 -6.23
CA MET A 1 -76.09 -1.24 -7.11
C MET A 1 -75.26 -0.49 -8.15
N MET A 2 -73.92 -0.56 -8.06
CA MET A 2 -72.87 -0.01 -8.97
C MET A 2 -72.82 1.53 -9.15
N LYS A 3 -71.68 2.25 -9.14
CA LYS A 3 -70.32 1.96 -9.65
C LYS A 3 -69.20 2.64 -8.82
N ALA A 4 -67.98 2.16 -9.07
CA ALA A 4 -66.69 2.38 -8.43
C ALA A 4 -66.11 3.81 -8.44
N LEU A 5 -65.16 4.05 -7.53
CA LEU A 5 -63.92 4.76 -7.89
C LEU A 5 -62.75 4.29 -7.00
N ASN A 6 -61.93 3.39 -7.56
CA ASN A 6 -60.59 3.10 -7.05
C ASN A 6 -59.66 4.21 -7.53
N THR A 7 -58.92 4.86 -6.63
CA THR A 7 -57.74 5.65 -7.01
C THR A 7 -56.54 5.12 -6.25
N LEU A 8 -55.69 4.40 -7.01
CA LEU A 8 -54.40 3.85 -6.64
C LEU A 8 -53.41 5.02 -6.53
N ILE A 9 -52.76 5.22 -5.38
CA ILE A 9 -51.61 6.14 -5.25
C ILE A 9 -50.37 5.33 -5.64
N SER A 10 -49.82 5.58 -6.82
CA SER A 10 -48.59 4.96 -7.30
C SER A 10 -47.37 5.53 -6.57
N THR A 11 -46.63 4.63 -5.92
CA THR A 11 -45.27 4.81 -5.40
C THR A 11 -44.29 4.98 -6.58
N ILE A 12 -43.45 6.02 -6.58
CA ILE A 12 -42.23 6.05 -7.42
C ILE A 12 -41.03 6.00 -6.48
N LEU A 13 -40.49 4.80 -6.29
CA LEU A 13 -39.21 4.58 -5.65
C LEU A 13 -38.14 4.72 -6.75
N LEU A 14 -37.44 5.86 -6.78
CA LEU A 14 -36.35 6.10 -7.73
C LEU A 14 -35.13 5.26 -7.30
N SER A 15 -35.00 4.07 -7.87
CA SER A 15 -33.82 3.21 -7.67
C SER A 15 -32.63 3.83 -8.42
N PHE A 16 -31.76 4.55 -7.71
CA PHE A 16 -30.43 4.88 -8.23
C PHE A 16 -29.65 3.57 -8.38
N LEU A 17 -29.64 3.01 -9.58
CA LEU A 17 -28.62 2.04 -9.96
C LEU A 17 -27.31 2.81 -10.04
N ALA A 18 -26.50 2.71 -8.98
CA ALA A 18 -25.10 3.07 -9.05
C ALA A 18 -24.46 2.12 -10.07
N ILE A 19 -24.28 2.61 -11.30
CA ILE A 19 -23.40 1.96 -12.27
C ILE A 19 -22.00 2.18 -11.71
N SER A 20 -21.50 1.21 -10.95
CA SER A 20 -20.08 1.15 -10.64
C SER A 20 -19.35 0.97 -11.95
N ALA A 21 -18.70 2.01 -12.44
CA ALA A 21 -17.73 1.88 -13.52
C ALA A 21 -16.62 0.96 -13.01
N GLN A 22 -16.62 -0.31 -13.44
CA GLN A 22 -15.42 -1.11 -13.34
C GLN A 22 -14.41 -0.46 -14.28
N ALA A 23 -13.43 0.24 -13.72
CA ALA A 23 -12.26 0.64 -14.48
C ALA A 23 -11.55 -0.66 -14.87
N ASP A 24 -11.44 -0.93 -16.17
CA ASP A 24 -10.53 -1.97 -16.67
C ASP A 24 -9.13 -1.59 -16.19
N SER A 25 -8.51 -2.43 -15.37
CA SER A 25 -7.16 -2.19 -14.87
C SER A 25 -6.16 -2.53 -15.96
N THR A 26 -5.58 -1.48 -16.57
CA THR A 26 -4.55 -1.64 -17.59
C THR A 26 -3.32 -2.34 -17.01
N ILE A 27 -2.91 -3.43 -17.64
CA ILE A 27 -1.65 -4.12 -17.34
C ILE A 27 -0.52 -3.37 -18.05
N VAL A 28 0.51 -2.99 -17.31
CA VAL A 28 1.71 -2.31 -17.80
C VAL A 28 2.97 -3.05 -17.35
N GLU A 29 4.08 -2.84 -18.06
CA GLU A 29 5.39 -3.38 -17.68
C GLU A 29 6.13 -2.51 -16.67
N ARG A 30 5.77 -1.22 -16.58
CA ARG A 30 6.41 -0.25 -15.69
C ARG A 30 5.53 0.96 -15.46
N PHE A 31 5.77 1.65 -14.36
CA PHE A 31 5.27 3.00 -14.11
C PHE A 31 6.43 4.01 -14.20
N SER A 32 6.14 5.23 -14.61
CA SER A 32 7.05 6.35 -14.43
C SER A 32 6.99 6.87 -12.99
N ASP A 33 8.07 7.50 -12.52
CA ASP A 33 8.10 8.13 -11.19
C ASP A 33 6.98 9.15 -10.98
N THR A 34 6.59 9.84 -12.05
CA THR A 34 5.49 10.81 -12.01
C THR A 34 4.14 10.12 -11.83
N GLU A 35 3.90 8.96 -12.47
CA GLU A 35 2.69 8.16 -12.25
C GLU A 35 2.65 7.59 -10.83
N VAL A 36 3.75 7.02 -10.34
CA VAL A 36 3.85 6.50 -8.96
C VAL A 36 3.57 7.61 -7.95
N LYS A 37 4.21 8.78 -8.12
CA LYS A 37 3.98 9.96 -7.27
C LYS A 37 2.53 10.43 -7.31
N GLN A 38 1.89 10.41 -8.48
CA GLN A 38 0.51 10.83 -8.61
C GLN A 38 -0.43 9.85 -7.89
N VAL A 39 -0.23 8.55 -8.06
CA VAL A 39 -0.99 7.51 -7.34
C VAL A 39 -0.85 7.67 -5.84
N LEU A 40 0.37 7.86 -5.32
CA LEU A 40 0.57 8.08 -3.87
C LEU A 40 -0.18 9.30 -3.34
N ARG A 41 -0.26 10.39 -4.13
CA ARG A 41 -1.02 11.59 -3.74
C ARG A 41 -2.53 11.34 -3.76
N ASP A 42 -3.01 10.64 -4.78
CA ASP A 42 -4.43 10.34 -4.93
C ASP A 42 -4.95 9.39 -3.84
N GLU A 43 -4.09 8.47 -3.37
CA GLU A 43 -4.36 7.62 -2.20
C GLU A 43 -4.23 8.38 -0.86
N GLY A 44 -3.89 9.67 -0.87
CA GLY A 44 -3.88 10.53 0.31
C GLY A 44 -2.59 10.49 1.14
N TYR A 45 -1.50 9.90 0.63
CA TYR A 45 -0.22 9.91 1.33
C TYR A 45 0.40 11.31 1.36
N GLY A 46 1.05 11.62 2.48
CA GLY A 46 1.61 12.94 2.74
C GLY A 46 3.01 13.12 2.16
N SER A 47 3.39 14.37 1.91
CA SER A 47 4.78 14.76 1.56
C SER A 47 5.42 13.99 0.39
N VAL A 48 4.62 13.51 -0.57
CA VAL A 48 5.11 12.72 -1.72
C VAL A 48 6.07 13.53 -2.60
N ARG A 49 7.32 13.08 -2.70
CA ARG A 49 8.42 13.72 -3.45
C ARG A 49 9.28 12.68 -4.15
N ILE A 50 9.61 12.93 -5.40
CA ILE A 50 10.73 12.26 -6.08
C ILE A 50 11.99 12.93 -5.54
N ILE A 51 12.87 12.15 -4.93
CA ILE A 51 14.13 12.64 -4.33
C ILE A 51 15.25 12.59 -5.36
N GLU A 52 15.28 11.49 -6.12
CA GLU A 52 16.10 11.26 -7.30
C GLU A 52 15.34 10.31 -8.24
N GLU A 53 15.86 10.11 -9.46
CA GLU A 53 15.27 9.17 -10.41
C GLU A 53 15.14 7.78 -9.79
N GLY A 54 13.94 7.21 -9.85
CA GLY A 54 13.64 5.92 -9.24
C GLY A 54 13.44 5.94 -7.72
N GLU A 55 13.61 7.07 -7.01
CA GLU A 55 13.40 7.14 -5.56
C GLU A 55 12.26 8.12 -5.18
N ILE A 56 11.15 7.56 -4.68
CA ILE A 56 9.98 8.33 -4.26
C ILE A 56 9.79 8.22 -2.75
N ARG A 57 9.89 9.34 -2.04
CA ARG A 57 9.66 9.41 -0.59
C ARG A 57 8.25 9.91 -0.28
N PHE A 58 7.59 9.30 0.70
CA PHE A 58 6.28 9.73 1.19
C PHE A 58 6.11 9.49 2.70
N LYS A 59 5.05 10.06 3.28
CA LYS A 59 4.70 9.92 4.70
C LYS A 59 3.32 9.32 4.86
N ALA A 60 3.20 8.40 5.82
CA ALA A 60 1.93 7.83 6.25
C ALA A 60 1.99 7.46 7.74
N ALA A 61 0.92 7.71 8.50
CA ALA A 61 0.82 7.33 9.92
C ALA A 61 2.04 7.75 10.79
N GLY A 62 2.65 8.90 10.52
CA GLY A 62 3.83 9.41 11.24
C GLY A 62 5.18 8.84 10.79
N ASN A 63 5.19 7.82 9.93
CA ASN A 63 6.38 7.19 9.40
C ASN A 63 6.77 7.76 8.03
N ILE A 64 8.05 7.60 7.68
CA ILE A 64 8.60 7.90 6.35
C ILE A 64 8.81 6.57 5.63
N TYR A 65 8.41 6.54 4.36
CA TYR A 65 8.56 5.40 3.47
C TYR A 65 9.31 5.84 2.22
N VAL A 66 10.01 4.89 1.61
CA VAL A 66 10.64 5.06 0.30
C VAL A 66 10.07 3.99 -0.63
N LEU A 67 9.66 4.41 -1.83
CA LEU A 67 9.28 3.52 -2.92
C LEU A 67 10.35 3.68 -4.00
N TYR A 68 11.08 2.60 -4.25
CA TYR A 68 12.03 2.47 -5.33
C TYR A 68 11.31 1.96 -6.58
N ASN A 69 11.41 2.73 -7.67
CA ASN A 69 10.89 2.39 -8.99
C ASN A 69 12.08 1.98 -9.87
N HIS A 70 12.24 0.68 -10.09
CA HIS A 70 13.41 0.13 -10.75
C HIS A 70 13.29 0.20 -12.28
N ASP A 71 14.42 0.23 -12.99
CA ASP A 71 14.48 0.33 -14.45
C ASP A 71 13.85 -0.86 -15.19
N ASP A 72 13.77 -2.01 -14.52
CA ASP A 72 13.09 -3.23 -14.97
C ASP A 72 11.57 -3.21 -14.69
N GLY A 73 11.05 -2.14 -14.08
CA GLY A 73 9.65 -1.93 -13.78
C GLY A 73 9.21 -2.48 -12.42
N ASP A 74 10.10 -3.14 -11.67
CA ASP A 74 9.80 -3.61 -10.33
C ASP A 74 9.60 -2.42 -9.37
N LEU A 75 8.67 -2.57 -8.44
CA LEU A 75 8.49 -1.61 -7.36
C LEU A 75 8.94 -2.24 -6.04
N HIS A 76 9.70 -1.49 -5.26
CA HIS A 76 10.21 -1.93 -3.97
C HIS A 76 9.85 -0.88 -2.90
N LEU A 77 9.13 -1.29 -1.86
CA LEU A 77 8.80 -0.44 -0.72
C LEU A 77 9.72 -0.73 0.45
N TYR A 78 10.20 0.34 1.06
CA TYR A 78 11.14 0.32 2.17
C TYR A 78 10.63 1.16 3.36
N PHE A 79 10.82 0.61 4.56
CA PHE A 79 10.68 1.28 5.84
C PHE A 79 11.91 1.00 6.70
N GLY A 80 12.49 2.05 7.28
CA GLY A 80 13.60 1.94 8.22
C GLY A 80 13.31 2.73 9.49
N SER A 81 13.83 2.26 10.63
CA SER A 81 13.70 2.95 11.93
C SER A 81 14.96 2.81 12.77
N THR A 82 15.44 3.95 13.28
CA THR A 82 16.64 4.03 14.14
C THR A 82 16.32 3.96 15.63
N GLY A 83 15.03 4.02 16.00
CA GLY A 83 14.56 4.13 17.38
C GLY A 83 14.28 2.81 18.09
N LEU A 84 14.36 1.68 17.39
CA LEU A 84 14.08 0.34 17.91
C LEU A 84 15.27 -0.56 17.59
N LYS A 85 15.67 -1.41 18.54
CA LYS A 85 16.85 -2.27 18.41
C LYS A 85 16.45 -3.74 18.54
N LEU A 86 16.66 -4.46 17.45
CA LEU A 86 16.44 -5.90 17.34
C LEU A 86 17.75 -6.60 16.93
N ASN A 87 17.84 -7.90 17.18
CA ASN A 87 18.97 -8.72 16.74
C ASN A 87 18.61 -9.62 15.54
N TYR A 88 19.58 -10.41 15.06
CA TYR A 88 19.36 -11.31 13.92
C TYR A 88 18.39 -12.45 14.24
N GLU A 89 18.30 -12.91 15.49
CA GLU A 89 17.31 -13.90 15.92
C GLU A 89 15.88 -13.35 15.79
N ASP A 90 15.66 -12.10 16.19
CA ASP A 90 14.38 -11.40 16.04
C ASP A 90 14.02 -11.23 14.55
N MET A 91 14.99 -10.87 13.69
CA MET A 91 14.78 -10.79 12.23
C MET A 91 14.38 -12.15 11.64
N ASN A 92 15.08 -13.21 12.03
CA ASN A 92 14.81 -14.56 11.56
C ASN A 92 13.41 -15.02 11.99
N GLU A 93 13.01 -14.70 13.22
CA GLU A 93 11.68 -15.04 13.71
C GLU A 93 10.57 -14.31 12.95
N TRP A 94 10.75 -13.00 12.69
CA TRP A 94 9.82 -12.24 11.85
C TRP A 94 9.69 -12.88 10.46
N ASN A 95 10.81 -13.10 9.77
CA ASN A 95 10.85 -13.64 8.41
C ASN A 95 10.30 -15.06 8.31
N ARG A 96 10.43 -15.86 9.38
CA ARG A 96 9.90 -17.22 9.45
C ARG A 96 8.39 -17.25 9.65
N THR A 97 7.83 -16.25 10.34
CA THR A 97 6.42 -16.24 10.79
C THR A 97 5.53 -15.25 10.04
N THR A 98 6.12 -14.38 9.23
CA THR A 98 5.40 -13.37 8.45
C THR A 98 5.69 -13.53 6.97
N ARG A 99 4.68 -13.25 6.13
CA ARG A 99 4.78 -13.30 4.67
C ARG A 99 4.66 -11.89 4.10
N LEU A 100 5.00 -11.76 2.81
CA LEU A 100 4.84 -10.54 2.01
C LEU A 100 5.74 -9.37 2.43
N SER A 101 6.69 -9.59 3.34
CA SER A 101 7.74 -8.62 3.65
C SER A 101 8.99 -9.35 4.16
N ARG A 102 10.14 -8.70 4.02
CA ARG A 102 11.43 -9.16 4.55
C ARG A 102 11.98 -8.13 5.53
N ALA A 103 12.40 -8.59 6.70
CA ALA A 103 13.09 -7.79 7.70
C ALA A 103 14.59 -8.08 7.71
N TYR A 104 15.40 -7.05 7.96
CA TYR A 104 16.85 -7.16 8.12
C TYR A 104 17.37 -5.98 8.94
N LEU A 105 18.64 -6.08 9.35
CA LEU A 105 19.39 -4.96 9.90
C LEU A 105 20.19 -4.32 8.78
N ASP A 106 20.08 -3.00 8.64
CA ASP A 106 20.85 -2.25 7.65
C ASP A 106 22.33 -2.11 8.06
N ASN A 107 23.11 -1.36 7.28
CA ASN A 107 24.54 -1.17 7.52
C ASN A 107 24.85 -0.46 8.84
N ASP A 108 23.89 0.28 9.40
CA ASP A 108 24.01 1.01 10.66
C ASP A 108 23.40 0.24 11.84
N MET A 109 23.01 -1.03 11.62
CA MET A 109 22.32 -1.89 12.59
C MET A 109 20.97 -1.30 13.03
N ASP A 110 20.30 -0.58 12.13
CA ASP A 110 18.93 -0.14 12.30
C ASP A 110 17.96 -1.13 11.64
N ILE A 111 16.73 -1.18 12.15
CA ILE A 111 15.74 -2.14 11.66
C ILE A 111 15.19 -1.67 10.31
N ALA A 112 15.07 -2.60 9.38
CA ALA A 112 14.50 -2.39 8.06
C ALA A 112 13.41 -3.43 7.77
N LEU A 113 12.38 -2.99 7.06
CA LEU A 113 11.35 -3.85 6.47
C LEU A 113 11.15 -3.45 5.02
N GLU A 114 10.98 -4.43 4.14
CA GLU A 114 10.72 -4.17 2.74
C GLU A 114 9.75 -5.17 2.10
N THR A 115 9.23 -4.82 0.92
CA THR A 115 8.42 -5.69 0.07
C THR A 115 8.53 -5.27 -1.41
N ASP A 116 8.35 -6.23 -2.31
CA ASP A 116 8.54 -6.06 -3.75
C ASP A 116 7.25 -6.38 -4.52
N LEU A 117 7.05 -5.68 -5.63
CA LEU A 117 6.06 -5.98 -6.67
C LEU A 117 6.78 -6.17 -8.00
N LEU A 118 6.84 -7.42 -8.45
CA LEU A 118 7.55 -7.82 -9.66
C LEU A 118 6.74 -7.50 -10.91
N SER A 119 7.38 -6.89 -11.90
CA SER A 119 6.79 -6.45 -13.16
C SER A 119 6.67 -7.57 -14.20
N ASN A 120 7.40 -8.68 -14.02
CA ASN A 120 7.60 -9.71 -15.06
C ASN A 120 6.32 -10.33 -15.65
N ALA A 121 5.21 -10.32 -14.91
CA ALA A 121 3.92 -10.83 -15.36
C ALA A 121 2.93 -9.72 -15.76
N GLY A 122 3.41 -8.48 -15.81
CA GLY A 122 2.62 -7.26 -15.86
C GLY A 122 2.10 -6.86 -14.48
N ILE A 123 2.01 -5.55 -14.28
CA ILE A 123 1.48 -4.94 -13.06
C ILE A 123 0.33 -4.00 -13.42
N THR A 124 -0.62 -3.84 -12.51
CA THR A 124 -1.68 -2.84 -12.64
C THR A 124 -1.53 -1.78 -11.56
N GLN A 125 -2.18 -0.63 -11.78
CA GLN A 125 -2.23 0.41 -10.75
C GLN A 125 -2.85 -0.11 -9.45
N ASP A 126 -3.84 -1.00 -9.53
CA ASP A 126 -4.48 -1.60 -8.37
C ASP A 126 -3.54 -2.53 -7.60
N MET A 127 -2.65 -3.25 -8.29
CA MET A 127 -1.62 -4.07 -7.64
C MET A 127 -0.62 -3.20 -6.88
N MET A 128 -0.17 -2.09 -7.47
CA MET A 128 0.69 -1.10 -6.80
C MET A 128 -0.01 -0.51 -5.57
N LYS A 129 -1.27 -0.07 -5.71
CA LYS A 129 -2.06 0.47 -4.59
C LYS A 129 -2.22 -0.56 -3.47
N ALA A 130 -2.57 -1.80 -3.81
CA ALA A 130 -2.75 -2.88 -2.85
C ALA A 130 -1.43 -3.20 -2.11
N MET A 131 -0.30 -3.26 -2.81
CA MET A 131 1.02 -3.44 -2.22
C MET A 131 1.33 -2.32 -1.21
N ILE A 132 1.15 -1.06 -1.61
CA ILE A 132 1.40 0.10 -0.74
C ILE A 132 0.48 0.07 0.48
N GLN A 133 -0.81 -0.18 0.28
CA GLN A 133 -1.78 -0.26 1.37
C GLN A 133 -1.43 -1.36 2.36
N VAL A 134 -1.17 -2.60 1.90
CA VAL A 134 -0.81 -3.73 2.76
C VAL A 134 0.50 -3.45 3.50
N PHE A 135 1.48 -2.83 2.86
CA PHE A 135 2.74 -2.51 3.51
C PHE A 135 2.58 -1.45 4.61
N VAL A 136 1.92 -0.34 4.29
CA VAL A 136 1.76 0.84 5.16
C VAL A 136 0.76 0.58 6.29
N GLU A 137 -0.36 -0.07 6.02
CA GLU A 137 -1.46 -0.20 6.98
C GLU A 137 -1.40 -1.51 7.79
N THR A 138 -0.66 -2.51 7.31
CA THR A 138 -0.60 -3.83 7.98
C THR A 138 0.83 -4.23 8.34
N SER A 139 1.73 -4.28 7.36
CA SER A 139 3.05 -4.90 7.56
C SER A 139 3.94 -4.08 8.49
N VAL A 140 4.10 -2.78 8.22
CA VAL A 140 4.92 -1.88 9.04
C VAL A 140 4.36 -1.68 10.44
N PRO A 141 3.05 -1.43 10.66
CA PRO A 141 2.50 -1.35 12.01
C PRO A 141 2.73 -2.63 12.83
N ARG A 142 2.53 -3.80 12.22
CA ARG A 142 2.79 -5.09 12.89
C ARG A 142 4.27 -5.29 13.19
N TYR A 143 5.17 -4.87 12.29
CA TYR A 143 6.60 -4.94 12.51
C TYR A 143 7.06 -3.99 13.62
N ILE A 144 6.52 -2.77 13.67
CA ILE A 144 6.77 -1.83 14.77
C ILE A 144 6.31 -2.42 16.10
N SER A 145 5.11 -3.01 16.18
CA SER A 145 4.64 -3.67 17.41
C SER A 145 5.54 -4.83 17.81
N PHE A 146 5.92 -5.69 16.85
CA PHE A 146 6.87 -6.78 17.10
C PHE A 146 8.21 -6.23 17.62
N ALA A 147 8.71 -5.15 17.03
CA ALA A 147 9.96 -4.53 17.42
C ALA A 147 9.89 -3.88 18.81
N GLN A 148 8.76 -3.28 19.18
CA GLN A 148 8.54 -2.74 20.52
C GLN A 148 8.48 -3.83 21.59
N ASP A 149 7.83 -4.96 21.29
CA ASP A 149 7.70 -6.09 22.23
C ASP A 149 9.03 -6.83 22.46
N ASN A 150 9.96 -6.72 21.51
CA ASN A 150 11.25 -7.42 21.53
C ASN A 150 12.44 -6.44 21.65
N ASP A 151 12.18 -5.15 21.85
CA ASP A 151 13.20 -4.11 21.92
C ASP A 151 14.17 -4.43 23.06
N LYS A 152 15.46 -4.25 22.79
CA LYS A 152 16.55 -4.60 23.72
C LYS A 152 17.12 -3.38 24.46
N ASN A 153 16.50 -2.21 24.31
CA ASN A 153 16.87 -0.99 25.01
C ASN A 153 16.51 -1.01 26.51
#